data_AF-A0A5N5FW24-F1
#
_entry.id   AF-A0A5N5FW24-F1
#
_cell.length_a   1.000
_cell.length_b   1.000
_cell.length_c   1.000
_cell.angle_alpha   90.00
_cell.angle_beta   90.00
_cell.angle_gamma   90.00
#
_symmetry.space_group_name_H-M   'P 1'
#
loop_
_entity.id
_entity.type
_entity.pdbx_description
1 polymer ?
#
loop_
_entity_poly.entity_id
_entity_poly.type
_entity_poly.pdbx_seq_one_letter_code
_entity_poly.pdbx_strand_id
1 'polypeptide(L)'
;MVKASPESFIIQVGESADIISRGKLQATLRSLCRPSKFDNLSRETFVVFLQPAWNKTFSVTDYPMNMGTSSEIKQVDDPDQSKLTEEIQKIVPPLALRLKDGMTFADFSRVTTKQYYGGSGLQSNR
;
A
#
# COMPACT_ATOMS: atom_id res chain seq x y z
N MET A 1 1.34 -17.29 6.42
CA MET A 1 2.52 -17.22 5.54
C MET A 1 2.08 -17.59 4.14
N VAL A 2 2.38 -16.75 3.13
CA VAL A 2 2.07 -17.07 1.73
C VAL A 2 2.86 -18.32 1.33
N LYS A 3 2.19 -19.32 0.76
CA LYS A 3 2.82 -20.54 0.28
C LYS A 3 3.21 -20.34 -1.18
N ALA A 4 4.44 -20.70 -1.50
CA ALA A 4 5.00 -20.66 -2.85
C ALA A 4 5.88 -21.90 -3.01
N SER A 5 6.03 -22.42 -4.23
CA SER A 5 6.94 -23.52 -4.50
C SER A 5 8.39 -23.06 -4.31
N PRO A 6 9.34 -23.97 -4.01
CA PRO A 6 10.75 -23.66 -4.10
C PRO A 6 11.09 -23.05 -5.46
N GLU A 7 12.08 -22.16 -5.49
CA GLU A 7 12.59 -21.51 -6.72
C GLU A 7 11.52 -20.70 -7.50
N SER A 8 10.46 -20.26 -6.82
CA SER A 8 9.45 -19.37 -7.40
C SER A 8 9.47 -17.97 -6.78
N PHE A 9 8.85 -17.03 -7.48
CA PHE A 9 8.66 -15.66 -7.01
C PHE A 9 7.18 -15.38 -6.78
N ILE A 10 6.89 -14.58 -5.75
CA ILE A 10 5.54 -14.08 -5.48
C ILE A 10 5.41 -12.72 -6.17
N ILE A 11 4.45 -12.59 -7.08
CA ILE A 11 4.13 -11.33 -7.73
C ILE A 11 2.95 -10.69 -7.01
N GLN A 12 3.04 -9.38 -6.77
CA GLN A 12 1.97 -8.61 -6.14
C GLN A 12 1.77 -7.29 -6.86
N VAL A 13 0.51 -6.86 -6.87
CA VAL A 13 0.11 -5.58 -7.44
C VAL A 13 0.44 -4.49 -6.42
N GLY A 14 1.20 -3.48 -6.86
CA GLY A 14 1.46 -2.25 -6.09
C GLY A 14 0.47 -1.13 -6.43
N GLU A 15 0.44 -0.09 -5.61
CA GLU A 15 -0.48 1.05 -5.75
C GLU A 15 -0.39 1.73 -7.13
N SER A 16 0.80 1.87 -7.72
CA SER A 16 0.91 2.50 -9.05
C SER A 16 0.23 1.67 -10.14
N ALA A 17 0.27 0.35 -10.06
CA ALA A 17 -0.42 -0.52 -11.02
C ALA A 17 -1.94 -0.43 -10.83
N ASP A 18 -2.42 -0.35 -9.59
CA ASP A 18 -3.82 -0.11 -9.25
C ASP A 18 -4.32 1.20 -9.88
N ILE A 19 -3.63 2.31 -9.60
CA ILE A 19 -3.94 3.65 -10.13
C ILE A 19 -3.96 3.66 -11.66
N ILE A 20 -2.89 3.17 -12.31
CA ILE A 20 -2.77 3.17 -13.77
C ILE A 20 -3.87 2.30 -14.42
N SER A 21 -4.21 1.18 -13.78
CA SER A 21 -5.23 0.25 -14.27
C SER A 21 -6.67 0.72 -14.00
N ARG A 22 -6.84 1.82 -13.26
CA ARG A 22 -8.13 2.34 -12.81
C ARG A 22 -8.92 1.31 -11.99
N GLY A 23 -8.23 0.65 -11.07
CA GLY A 23 -8.81 -0.36 -10.17
C GLY A 23 -9.07 -1.73 -10.82
N LYS A 24 -8.69 -1.95 -12.09
CA LYS A 24 -8.74 -3.30 -12.70
C LYS A 24 -7.75 -4.26 -12.04
N LEU A 25 -6.63 -3.74 -11.56
CA LEU A 25 -5.71 -4.41 -10.65
C LEU A 25 -5.87 -3.76 -9.27
N GLN A 26 -5.85 -4.56 -8.22
CA GLN A 26 -6.01 -4.07 -6.85
C GLN A 26 -4.70 -4.21 -6.07
N ALA A 27 -4.24 -3.12 -5.48
CA ALA A 27 -3.04 -3.12 -4.65
C ALA A 27 -3.17 -4.14 -3.51
N THR A 28 -2.18 -5.01 -3.37
CA THR A 28 -2.23 -6.12 -2.41
C THR A 28 -1.75 -5.66 -1.03
N LEU A 29 -2.66 -5.57 -0.05
CA LEU A 29 -2.29 -5.37 1.34
C LEU A 29 -1.51 -6.59 1.86
N ARG A 30 -0.37 -6.35 2.50
CA ARG A 30 0.47 -7.41 3.08
C ARG A 30 1.11 -6.97 4.38
N SER A 31 1.31 -7.94 5.26
CA SER A 31 2.09 -7.79 6.49
C SER A 31 3.00 -9.00 6.67
N LEU A 32 4.12 -8.78 7.35
CA LEU A 32 5.06 -9.81 7.74
C LEU A 32 5.05 -9.91 9.25
N CYS A 33 4.86 -11.13 9.76
CA CYS A 33 4.93 -11.41 11.19
C CYS A 33 6.03 -12.43 11.49
N ARG A 34 6.65 -12.28 12.66
CA ARG A 34 7.57 -13.28 13.20
C ARG A 34 6.78 -14.55 13.52
N PRO A 35 7.25 -15.75 13.12
CA PRO A 35 6.63 -17.00 13.52
C PRO A 35 6.62 -17.15 15.04
N SER A 36 5.45 -17.42 15.63
CA SER A 36 5.29 -17.53 17.10
C SER A 36 5.89 -18.79 17.71
N LYS A 37 6.19 -19.80 16.89
CA LYS A 37 6.66 -21.13 17.35
C LYS A 37 8.18 -21.24 17.45
N PHE A 38 8.95 -20.27 16.96
CA PHE A 38 10.40 -20.35 16.86
C PHE A 38 11.06 -19.05 17.30
N ASP A 39 11.94 -19.13 18.30
CA ASP A 39 12.57 -17.93 18.87
C ASP A 39 13.85 -17.49 18.17
N ASN A 40 14.54 -18.40 17.48
CA ASN A 40 15.84 -18.14 16.87
C ASN A 40 15.81 -18.39 15.36
N LEU A 41 14.77 -17.89 14.69
CA LEU A 41 14.61 -18.02 13.24
C LEU A 41 14.77 -16.65 12.57
N SER A 42 15.84 -16.51 11.77
CA SER A 42 15.96 -15.38 10.84
C SER A 42 15.11 -15.64 9.61
N ARG A 43 14.35 -14.62 9.17
CA ARG A 43 13.62 -14.65 7.91
C ARG A 43 14.22 -13.64 6.94
N GLU A 44 14.88 -14.15 5.93
CA GLU A 44 15.46 -13.35 4.86
C GLU A 44 14.46 -13.24 3.70
N THR A 45 14.34 -12.06 3.13
CA THR A 45 13.45 -11.80 1.99
C THR A 45 14.07 -10.73 1.11
N PHE A 46 14.19 -11.03 -0.18
CA PHE A 46 14.55 -10.06 -1.20
C PHE A 46 13.29 -9.59 -1.91
N VAL A 47 13.16 -8.28 -2.12
CA VAL A 47 12.01 -7.67 -2.78
C VAL A 47 12.48 -6.79 -3.91
N VAL A 48 11.90 -6.97 -5.10
CA VAL A 48 12.14 -6.13 -6.27
C VAL A 48 10.88 -5.34 -6.57
N PHE A 49 11.03 -4.03 -6.75
CA PHE A 49 9.94 -3.13 -7.15
C PHE A 49 10.07 -2.82 -8.64
N LEU A 50 9.13 -3.32 -9.44
CA LEU A 50 8.97 -2.90 -10.83
C LEU A 50 8.10 -1.65 -10.85
N GLN A 51 8.69 -0.52 -11.21
CA GLN A 51 8.06 0.80 -11.08
C GLN A 51 7.83 1.47 -12.44
N PRO A 52 6.86 2.39 -12.56
CA PRO A 52 6.69 3.21 -13.74
C PRO A 52 7.92 4.07 -14.04
N ALA A 53 8.00 4.60 -15.27
CA ALA A 53 8.94 5.67 -15.58
C ALA A 53 8.72 6.88 -14.66
N TRP A 54 9.79 7.57 -14.28
CA TRP A 54 9.73 8.71 -13.36
C TRP A 54 8.76 9.82 -13.79
N ASN A 55 8.68 10.08 -15.09
CA ASN A 55 7.79 11.08 -15.69
C ASN A 55 6.38 10.56 -16.00
N LYS A 56 6.04 9.31 -15.62
CA LYS A 56 4.69 8.78 -15.83
C LYS A 56 3.70 9.60 -15.00
N THR A 57 2.80 10.29 -15.67
CA THR A 57 1.71 11.03 -15.03
C THR A 57 0.56 10.10 -14.62
N PHE A 58 0.04 10.31 -13.41
CA PHE A 58 -1.20 9.70 -12.94
C PHE A 58 -2.39 10.61 -13.27
N SER A 59 -3.47 9.96 -13.70
CA SER A 59 -4.79 10.58 -13.92
C SER A 59 -5.74 9.91 -12.94
N VAL A 60 -6.41 10.73 -12.15
CA VAL A 60 -7.39 10.31 -11.14
C VAL A 60 -8.81 10.37 -11.74
N THR A 61 -8.93 10.94 -12.94
CA THR A 61 -10.14 10.87 -13.76
C THR A 61 -10.56 9.40 -13.90
N ASP A 62 -11.81 9.07 -13.56
CA ASP A 62 -12.38 7.72 -13.55
C ASP A 62 -11.68 6.70 -12.61
N TYR A 63 -10.77 7.13 -11.74
CA TYR A 63 -10.30 6.29 -10.63
C TYR A 63 -11.39 6.28 -9.55
N PRO A 64 -11.81 5.12 -9.04
CA PRO A 64 -12.76 5.05 -7.93
C PRO A 64 -12.08 5.58 -6.65
N MET A 65 -12.01 6.90 -6.52
CA MET A 65 -11.31 7.58 -5.43
C MET A 65 -12.01 7.38 -4.08
N ASN A 66 -13.22 6.84 -4.10
CA ASN A 66 -13.98 6.45 -2.93
C ASN A 66 -13.39 5.25 -2.16
N MET A 67 -12.31 4.63 -2.66
CA MET A 67 -11.50 3.68 -1.87
C MET A 67 -10.52 4.34 -0.89
N GLY A 68 -10.30 5.65 -0.96
CA GLY A 68 -9.32 6.37 -0.14
C GLY A 68 -9.88 7.49 0.74
N THR A 69 -11.11 7.93 0.51
CA THR A 69 -11.86 8.84 1.39
C THR A 69 -12.88 8.04 2.18
N SER A 70 -13.09 8.46 3.42
CA SER A 70 -13.96 7.91 4.46
C SER A 70 -15.46 7.75 4.09
N SER A 71 -15.85 7.74 2.81
CA SER A 71 -17.25 7.86 2.39
C SER A 71 -17.81 6.77 1.46
N GLU A 72 -17.01 5.81 0.96
CA GLU A 72 -17.58 4.55 0.41
C GLU A 72 -16.80 3.29 0.81
N ILE A 73 -16.32 3.25 2.05
CA ILE A 73 -16.66 2.04 2.80
C ILE A 73 -18.18 2.16 2.88
N LYS A 74 -18.94 1.25 2.25
CA LYS A 74 -20.36 1.06 2.59
C LYS A 74 -20.47 1.30 4.08
N GLN A 75 -21.50 1.97 4.59
CA GLN A 75 -21.79 1.82 6.02
C GLN A 75 -21.89 0.32 6.27
N VAL A 76 -20.78 -0.29 6.68
CA VAL A 76 -20.73 -1.68 7.04
C VAL A 76 -21.18 -1.55 8.46
N ASP A 77 -22.41 -1.97 8.73
CA ASP A 77 -23.00 -2.03 10.07
C ASP A 77 -22.22 -2.99 11.01
N ASP A 78 -20.99 -3.35 10.65
CA ASP A 78 -20.06 -4.20 11.36
C ASP A 78 -18.98 -3.35 12.05
N PRO A 79 -19.11 -3.09 13.37
CA PRO A 79 -18.17 -2.29 14.14
C PRO A 79 -16.76 -2.90 14.25
N ASP A 80 -16.56 -4.16 13.88
CA ASP A 80 -15.22 -4.77 13.88
C ASP A 80 -14.42 -4.44 12.61
N GLN A 81 -15.09 -4.22 11.47
CA GLN A 81 -14.41 -3.78 10.23
C GLN A 81 -13.98 -2.31 10.29
N SER A 82 -14.75 -1.46 10.97
CA SER A 82 -14.38 -0.05 11.16
C SER A 82 -13.11 0.07 11.99
N LYS A 83 -13.01 -0.67 13.11
CA LYS A 83 -11.80 -0.72 13.94
C LYS A 83 -10.57 -1.21 13.18
N LEU A 84 -10.70 -2.29 12.41
CA LEU A 84 -9.58 -2.81 11.62
C LEU A 84 -9.10 -1.77 10.59
N THR A 85 -10.02 -1.06 9.96
CA THR A 85 -9.69 0.00 9.00
C THR A 85 -8.93 1.14 9.67
N GLU A 86 -9.37 1.59 10.84
CA GLU A 86 -8.68 2.61 11.62
C GLU A 86 -7.25 2.17 12.00
N GLU A 87 -7.07 0.92 12.44
CA GLU A 87 -5.75 0.36 12.75
C GLU A 87 -4.83 0.30 11.52
N ILE A 88 -5.36 -0.04 10.35
CA ILE A 88 -4.58 -0.02 9.09
C ILE A 88 -4.12 1.41 8.76
N GLN A 89 -5.00 2.40 8.91
CA GLN A 89 -4.68 3.80 8.61
C GLN A 89 -3.63 4.41 9.55
N LYS A 90 -3.45 3.85 10.76
CA LYS A 90 -2.35 4.22 11.67
C LYS A 90 -0.98 3.76 11.15
N ILE A 91 -0.93 2.81 10.22
CA ILE A 91 0.31 2.16 9.76
C ILE A 91 0.60 2.47 8.29
N VAL A 92 -0.45 2.54 7.48
CA VAL A 92 -0.39 2.76 6.03
C VAL A 92 -1.00 4.13 5.74
N PRO A 93 -0.22 5.09 5.19
CA PRO A 93 -0.73 6.39 4.84
C PRO A 93 -1.80 6.27 3.74
N PRO A 94 -2.99 6.85 3.95
CA PRO A 94 -4.08 6.79 2.97
C PRO A 94 -3.66 7.29 1.58
N LEU A 95 -4.17 6.64 0.53
CA LEU A 95 -3.88 7.03 -0.86
C LEU A 95 -4.35 8.44 -1.18
N ALA A 96 -5.51 8.85 -0.65
CA ALA A 96 -6.07 10.18 -0.85
C ALA A 96 -5.17 11.33 -0.33
N LEU A 97 -4.29 11.06 0.65
CA LEU A 97 -3.33 12.06 1.15
C LEU A 97 -2.07 12.17 0.29
N ARG A 98 -1.86 11.23 -0.63
CA ARG A 98 -0.61 11.07 -1.39
C ARG A 98 -0.80 11.27 -2.89
N LEU A 99 -1.94 10.85 -3.42
CA LEU A 99 -2.27 10.92 -4.84
C LEU A 99 -2.99 12.25 -5.17
N LYS A 100 -2.46 12.96 -6.17
CA LYS A 100 -3.07 14.16 -6.75
C LYS A 100 -3.17 14.00 -8.26
N ASP A 101 -4.24 14.52 -8.84
CA ASP A 101 -4.41 14.49 -10.29
C ASP A 101 -3.26 15.24 -11.00
N GLY A 102 -2.78 14.66 -12.09
CA GLY A 102 -1.70 15.23 -12.90
C GLY A 102 -0.29 15.08 -12.31
N MET A 103 -0.11 14.46 -11.14
CA MET A 103 1.22 14.27 -10.56
C MET A 103 2.01 13.18 -11.29
N THR A 104 3.35 13.28 -11.29
CA THR A 104 4.20 12.23 -11.83
C THR A 104 4.45 11.10 -10.81
N PHE A 105 4.89 9.94 -11.28
CA PHE A 105 5.37 8.87 -10.39
C PHE A 105 6.49 9.36 -9.47
N ALA A 106 7.40 10.22 -9.95
CA ALA A 106 8.43 10.84 -9.12
C ALA A 106 7.84 11.62 -7.94
N ASP A 107 6.84 12.46 -8.21
CA ASP A 107 6.16 13.22 -7.18
C ASP A 107 5.45 12.30 -6.18
N PHE A 108 4.76 11.27 -6.68
CA PHE A 108 4.01 10.32 -5.86
C PHE A 108 4.95 9.51 -4.96
N SER A 109 6.06 9.02 -5.51
CA SER A 109 7.09 8.31 -4.75
C SER A 109 7.67 9.21 -3.66
N ARG A 110 8.01 10.46 -3.97
CA ARG A 110 8.56 11.41 -2.99
C ARG A 110 7.58 11.69 -1.86
N VAL A 111 6.31 11.96 -2.17
CA VAL A 111 5.27 12.21 -1.17
C VAL A 111 5.02 10.98 -0.31
N THR A 112 4.93 9.79 -0.93
CA THR A 112 4.71 8.52 -0.23
C THR A 112 5.86 8.20 0.72
N THR A 113 7.11 8.23 0.23
CA THR A 113 8.29 7.99 1.06
C THR A 113 8.39 8.98 2.21
N LYS A 114 8.06 10.26 1.99
CA LYS A 114 8.04 11.27 3.06
C LYS A 114 7.01 10.97 4.15
N GLN A 115 5.82 10.47 3.80
CA GLN A 115 4.80 10.11 4.80
C GLN A 115 5.17 8.87 5.62
N TYR A 116 5.96 7.95 5.05
CA TYR A 116 6.47 6.81 5.81
C TYR A 116 7.70 7.17 6.66
N TYR A 117 8.70 7.82 6.06
CA TYR A 117 10.06 7.92 6.63
C TYR A 117 10.57 9.34 6.83
N GLY A 118 9.76 10.37 6.55
CA GLY A 118 10.12 11.75 6.86
C GLY A 118 10.25 11.98 8.38
N GLY A 119 10.72 13.16 8.80
CA GLY A 119 10.94 13.47 10.22
C GLY A 119 9.71 13.32 11.13
N SER A 120 8.50 13.31 10.56
CA SER A 120 7.23 13.03 11.24
C SER A 120 6.45 11.89 10.54
N GLY A 121 7.14 10.99 9.86
CA GLY A 121 6.54 9.89 9.12
C GLY A 121 6.05 8.76 10.02
N LEU A 122 5.15 7.93 9.53
CA LEU A 122 4.54 6.84 10.31
C LEU A 122 5.55 5.81 10.86
N GLN A 123 6.73 5.72 10.25
CA GLN A 123 7.81 4.80 10.65
C GLN A 123 8.99 5.53 11.29
N SER A 124 8.93 6.84 11.56
CA SER A 124 10.09 7.58 12.08
C SER A 124 10.45 7.21 13.52
N ASN A 125 9.51 6.65 14.28
CA ASN A 125 9.65 6.31 15.71
C ASN A 125 9.31 4.83 16.02
N ARG A 126 9.39 3.95 15.02
CA ARG A 126 9.10 2.52 15.15
C ARG A 126 10.35 1.67 15.20
#